data_AF-A0A1Z9UBG3-F1
#
_entry.id   AF-A0A1Z9UBG3-F1
#
_cell.length_a   1.000
_cell.length_b   1.000
_cell.length_c   1.000
_cell.angle_alpha   90.00
_cell.angle_beta   90.00
_cell.angle_gamma   90.00
#
_symmetry.space_group_name_H-M   'P 1'
#
loop_
_entity.id
_entity.type
_entity.pdbx_description
1 polymer ?
#
loop_
_entity_poly.entity_id
_entity_poly.type
_entity_poly.pdbx_seq_one_letter_code
_entity_poly.pdbx_strand_id
1 'polypeptide(L)'
;MILILGALLGLVSVAFGAYAEHGLREVVSDENFRFLMTAVRYNQVHAAVIITLGFAILQKGKLGTAPTLRWSGILFIIGTMLFSFSIYLSVSFDIPKLLYATPIGGVTIMSSWLLLVLTGIVLRNKNHHSGDKSSH
;
A
#
# COMPACT_ATOMS: atom_id res chain seq x y z
N MET A 1 7.73 -1.54 -12.42
CA MET A 1 8.13 -1.65 -11.00
C MET A 1 6.95 -1.78 -10.03
N ILE A 2 5.92 -0.91 -10.08
CA ILE A 2 4.81 -0.94 -9.09
C ILE A 2 4.14 -2.32 -8.97
N LEU A 3 3.79 -2.96 -10.09
CA LEU A 3 3.20 -4.31 -10.10
C LEU A 3 4.11 -5.36 -9.42
N ILE A 4 5.40 -5.34 -9.75
CA ILE A 4 6.40 -6.26 -9.20
C ILE A 4 6.51 -6.06 -7.68
N LEU A 5 6.62 -4.82 -7.24
CA LEU A 5 6.72 -4.50 -5.81
C LEU A 5 5.43 -4.87 -5.05
N GLY A 6 4.25 -4.66 -5.63
CA GLY A 6 2.99 -5.12 -5.06
C GLY A 6 2.93 -6.64 -4.92
N ALA A 7 3.35 -7.38 -5.94
CA ALA A 7 3.42 -8.84 -5.88
C ALA A 7 4.42 -9.33 -4.83
N LEU A 8 5.59 -8.69 -4.71
CA LEU A 8 6.58 -9.00 -3.67
C LEU A 8 6.05 -8.71 -2.27
N LEU A 9 5.38 -7.57 -2.06
CA LEU A 9 4.74 -7.25 -0.79
C LEU A 9 3.68 -8.29 -0.42
N GLY A 10 2.86 -8.72 -1.39
CA GLY A 10 1.87 -9.79 -1.21
C GLY A 10 2.52 -11.12 -0.80
N LEU A 11 3.59 -11.51 -1.49
CA LEU A 11 4.37 -12.72 -1.17
C LEU A 11 4.92 -12.65 0.26
N VAL A 12 5.57 -11.54 0.62
CA VAL A 12 6.10 -11.33 1.99
C VAL A 12 4.97 -11.39 3.01
N SER A 13 3.81 -10.83 2.68
CA SER A 13 2.69 -10.83 3.62
C SER A 13 2.11 -12.23 3.88
N VAL A 14 2.04 -13.09 2.86
CA VAL A 14 1.63 -14.49 3.03
C VAL A 14 2.67 -15.26 3.84
N ALA A 15 3.95 -15.11 3.48
CA ALA A 15 5.05 -15.77 4.20
C ALA A 15 5.11 -15.36 5.68
N PHE A 16 5.02 -14.06 5.95
CA PHE A 16 5.06 -13.54 7.32
C PHE A 16 3.79 -13.88 8.11
N GLY A 17 2.62 -13.91 7.47
CA GLY A 17 1.39 -14.38 8.10
C GLY A 17 1.47 -15.83 8.57
N ALA A 18 1.99 -16.73 7.72
CA ALA A 18 2.23 -18.12 8.08
C ALA A 18 3.27 -18.25 9.21
N TYR A 19 4.36 -17.47 9.14
CA TYR A 19 5.38 -17.44 10.18
C TYR A 19 4.84 -16.90 11.51
N ALA A 20 3.97 -15.89 11.49
CA ALA A 20 3.37 -15.35 12.70
C ALA A 20 2.50 -16.40 13.41
N GLU A 21 1.60 -17.06 12.68
CA GLU A 21 0.69 -18.07 13.23
C GLU A 21 1.42 -19.33 13.72
N HIS A 22 2.35 -19.86 12.94
CA HIS A 22 3.01 -21.14 13.26
C HIS A 22 4.32 -21.00 14.02
N GLY A 23 5.03 -19.89 13.87
CA GLY A 23 6.37 -19.67 14.43
C GLY A 23 6.42 -18.69 15.59
N LEU A 24 5.53 -17.69 15.64
CA LEU A 24 5.58 -16.63 16.66
C LEU A 24 4.45 -16.71 17.69
N ARG A 25 3.31 -17.33 17.38
CA ARG A 25 2.10 -17.28 18.22
C ARG A 25 2.33 -17.64 19.69
N GLU A 26 3.14 -18.66 19.96
CA GLU A 26 3.41 -19.16 21.31
C GLU A 26 4.59 -18.47 22.01
N VAL A 27 5.40 -17.71 21.27
CA VAL A 27 6.64 -17.08 21.79
C VAL A 27 6.54 -15.56 21.96
N VAL A 28 5.50 -14.93 21.42
CA VAL A 28 5.22 -13.49 21.60
C VAL A 28 3.98 -13.28 22.45
N SER A 29 3.88 -12.12 23.12
CA SER A 29 2.69 -11.75 23.87
C SER A 29 1.46 -11.63 22.95
N ASP A 30 0.25 -11.80 23.50
CA ASP A 30 -0.99 -11.62 22.74
C ASP A 30 -1.10 -10.21 22.13
N GLU A 31 -0.55 -9.19 22.79
CA GLU A 31 -0.48 -7.83 22.26
C GLU A 31 0.43 -7.74 21.03
N ASN A 32 1.66 -8.27 21.12
CA ASN A 32 2.58 -8.29 19.99
C ASN A 32 2.05 -9.13 18.83
N PHE A 33 1.39 -10.25 19.12
CA PHE A 33 0.72 -11.06 18.11
C PHE A 33 -0.39 -10.26 17.40
N ARG A 34 -1.20 -9.49 18.15
CA ARG A 34 -2.20 -8.59 17.55
C ARG A 34 -1.56 -7.53 16.67
N PHE A 35 -0.42 -6.97 17.04
CA PHE A 35 0.31 -6.03 16.19
C PHE A 35 0.83 -6.70 14.91
N LEU A 36 1.41 -7.89 15.00
CA LEU A 36 1.84 -8.66 13.83
C LEU A 36 0.69 -8.91 12.87
N MET A 37 -0.46 -9.38 13.38
CA MET A 37 -1.63 -9.63 12.53
C MET A 37 -2.23 -8.34 11.95
N THR A 38 -2.08 -7.22 12.62
CA THR A 38 -2.43 -5.90 12.07
C THR A 38 -1.51 -5.55 10.90
N ALA A 39 -0.19 -5.70 11.06
CA ALA A 39 0.79 -5.47 10.00
C ALA A 39 0.57 -6.40 8.78
N VAL A 40 0.25 -7.68 9.02
CA VAL A 40 -0.12 -8.63 7.95
C VAL A 40 -1.34 -8.15 7.17
N ARG A 41 -2.41 -7.74 7.84
CA ARG A 41 -3.62 -7.26 7.16
C ARG A 41 -3.34 -6.00 6.35
N TYR A 42 -2.61 -5.04 6.89
CA TYR A 42 -2.25 -3.82 6.18
C TYR A 42 -1.38 -4.11 4.95
N ASN A 43 -0.36 -4.97 5.08
CA ASN A 43 0.47 -5.39 3.96
C ASN A 43 -0.34 -6.12 2.88
N GLN A 44 -1.19 -7.10 3.24
CA GLN A 44 -2.03 -7.83 2.27
C GLN A 44 -2.96 -6.90 1.49
N VAL A 45 -3.70 -6.04 2.19
CA VAL A 45 -4.65 -5.11 1.55
C VAL A 45 -3.91 -4.18 0.60
N HIS A 46 -2.79 -3.62 1.04
CA HIS A 46 -2.07 -2.63 0.24
C HIS A 46 -1.28 -3.27 -0.91
N ALA A 47 -0.78 -4.49 -0.75
CA ALA A 47 -0.23 -5.27 -1.85
C ALA A 47 -1.27 -5.45 -2.99
N ALA A 48 -2.51 -5.82 -2.65
CA ALA A 48 -3.58 -5.96 -3.64
C ALA A 48 -3.91 -4.63 -4.34
N VAL A 49 -3.96 -3.53 -3.58
CA VAL A 49 -4.15 -2.18 -4.13
C VAL A 49 -3.00 -1.81 -5.07
N ILE A 50 -1.75 -2.01 -4.65
CA ILE A 50 -0.54 -1.71 -5.44
C ILE A 50 -0.51 -2.54 -6.73
N ILE A 51 -0.87 -3.82 -6.68
CA ILE A 51 -1.00 -4.68 -7.87
C ILE A 51 -2.05 -4.11 -8.83
N THR A 52 -3.21 -3.73 -8.31
CA THR A 52 -4.30 -3.13 -9.09
C THR A 52 -3.85 -1.83 -9.76
N LEU A 53 -3.17 -0.94 -9.03
CA LEU A 53 -2.58 0.29 -9.58
C LEU A 53 -1.51 -0.03 -10.62
N GLY A 54 -0.70 -1.06 -10.38
CA GLY A 54 0.29 -1.57 -11.32
C GLY A 54 -0.34 -1.95 -12.66
N PHE A 55 -1.43 -2.71 -12.65
CA PHE A 55 -2.18 -3.04 -13.87
C PHE A 55 -2.78 -1.80 -14.54
N ALA A 56 -3.38 -0.88 -13.77
CA ALA A 56 -3.94 0.36 -14.33
C ALA A 56 -2.87 1.24 -15.01
N ILE A 57 -1.66 1.28 -14.48
CA ILE A 57 -0.54 2.06 -15.03
C ILE A 57 0.02 1.45 -16.32
N LEU A 58 -0.08 0.13 -16.49
CA LEU A 58 0.35 -0.55 -17.72
C LEU A 58 -0.60 -0.28 -18.91
N GLN A 59 -1.80 0.20 -18.65
CA GLN A 59 -2.72 0.59 -19.72
C GLN A 59 -2.25 1.90 -20.38
N LYS A 60 -2.23 1.94 -21.72
CA LYS A 60 -1.76 3.11 -22.50
C LYS A 60 -2.75 4.29 -22.56
N GLY A 61 -3.82 4.28 -21.76
CA GLY A 61 -4.88 5.28 -21.76
C GLY A 61 -4.61 6.49 -20.84
N LYS A 62 -5.60 7.41 -20.76
CA LYS A 62 -5.57 8.59 -19.88
C LYS A 62 -5.29 8.24 -18.41
N LEU A 63 -5.74 7.07 -17.97
CA LEU A 63 -5.54 6.58 -16.60
C LEU A 63 -4.07 6.22 -16.33
N GLY A 64 -3.44 5.41 -17.19
CA GLY A 64 -2.07 4.93 -16.96
C GLY A 64 -0.98 5.99 -17.14
N THR A 65 -1.31 7.10 -17.79
CA THR A 65 -0.44 8.29 -17.91
C THR A 65 -0.69 9.34 -16.83
N ALA A 66 -1.67 9.16 -15.94
CA ALA A 66 -1.95 10.11 -14.86
C ALA A 66 -0.80 10.13 -13.83
N PRO A 67 -0.11 11.27 -13.63
CA PRO A 67 1.00 11.35 -12.67
C PRO A 67 0.56 11.07 -11.23
N THR A 68 -0.64 11.52 -10.86
CA THR A 68 -1.23 11.31 -9.53
C THR A 68 -1.45 9.83 -9.21
N LEU A 69 -1.76 9.00 -10.21
CA LEU A 69 -1.91 7.55 -10.05
C LEU A 69 -0.56 6.88 -9.73
N ARG A 70 0.50 7.28 -10.43
CA ARG A 70 1.86 6.76 -10.20
C ARG A 70 2.37 7.14 -8.81
N TRP A 71 2.19 8.39 -8.41
CA TRP A 71 2.56 8.85 -7.07
C TRP A 71 1.76 8.16 -5.97
N SER A 72 0.45 7.93 -6.18
CA SER A 72 -0.36 7.12 -5.26
C SER A 72 0.24 5.72 -5.06
N GLY A 73 0.60 5.04 -6.15
CA GLY A 73 1.24 3.72 -6.08
C GLY A 73 2.59 3.72 -5.33
N ILE A 74 3.43 4.74 -5.54
CA ILE A 74 4.71 4.90 -4.84
C ILE A 74 4.50 5.11 -3.34
N LEU A 75 3.58 6.00 -2.96
CA LEU A 75 3.28 6.27 -1.55
C LEU A 75 2.68 5.03 -0.86
N PHE A 76 1.85 4.24 -1.55
CA PHE A 76 1.34 2.98 -1.00
C PHE A 76 2.49 2.02 -0.68
N ILE A 77 3.47 1.89 -1.57
CA ILE A 77 4.64 1.03 -1.36
C ILE A 77 5.43 1.50 -0.14
N ILE A 78 5.82 2.79 -0.12
CA ILE A 78 6.62 3.36 0.98
C ILE A 78 5.87 3.27 2.30
N GLY A 79 4.61 3.67 2.32
CA GLY A 79 3.76 3.64 3.50
C GLY A 79 3.55 2.23 4.03
N THR A 80 3.35 1.24 3.16
CA THR A 80 3.21 -0.17 3.56
C THR A 80 4.50 -0.71 4.17
N MET A 81 5.65 -0.38 3.60
CA MET A 81 6.95 -0.75 4.17
C MET A 81 7.15 -0.13 5.55
N LEU A 82 6.96 1.19 5.68
CA LEU A 82 7.11 1.90 6.96
C LEU A 82 6.11 1.42 8.03
N PHE A 83 4.88 1.07 7.64
CA PHE A 83 3.86 0.60 8.57
C PHE A 83 4.08 -0.87 8.96
N SER A 84 4.14 -1.77 7.99
CA SER A 84 4.05 -3.21 8.27
C SER A 84 5.41 -3.80 8.61
N PHE A 85 6.48 -3.40 7.91
CA PHE A 85 7.80 -3.97 8.13
C PHE A 85 8.42 -3.44 9.42
N SER A 86 8.09 -2.22 9.85
CA SER A 86 8.52 -1.73 11.15
C SER A 86 7.97 -2.58 12.29
N ILE A 87 6.69 -2.96 12.24
CA ILE A 87 6.07 -3.87 13.22
C ILE A 87 6.68 -5.27 13.13
N TYR A 88 6.82 -5.83 11.92
CA TYR A 88 7.44 -7.15 11.72
C TYR A 88 8.83 -7.22 12.34
N LEU A 89 9.68 -6.23 12.02
CA LEU A 89 11.04 -6.17 12.54
C LEU A 89 11.05 -5.86 14.04
N SER A 90 10.17 -4.98 14.52
CA SER A 90 10.09 -4.62 15.93
C SER A 90 9.79 -5.82 16.80
N VAL A 91 8.78 -6.61 16.43
CA VAL A 91 8.35 -7.78 17.22
C VAL A 91 9.33 -8.94 17.05
N SER A 92 9.80 -9.23 15.83
CA SER A 92 10.69 -10.37 15.60
C SER A 92 12.09 -10.19 16.20
N PHE A 93 12.58 -8.97 16.30
CA PHE A 93 13.94 -8.68 16.82
C PHE A 93 13.93 -7.99 18.19
N ASP A 94 12.76 -7.81 18.80
CA ASP A 94 12.58 -7.08 20.06
C ASP A 94 13.20 -5.66 20.02
N ILE A 95 12.87 -4.89 18.98
CA ILE A 95 13.34 -3.52 18.77
C ILE A 95 12.14 -2.55 18.79
N PRO A 96 11.65 -2.12 19.96
CA PRO A 96 10.46 -1.26 20.08
C PRO A 96 10.56 0.08 19.34
N LYS A 97 11.78 0.62 19.20
CA LYS A 97 12.04 1.91 18.52
C LYS A 97 11.60 1.91 17.05
N LEU A 98 11.53 0.75 16.40
CA LEU A 98 11.06 0.67 15.02
C LEU A 98 9.58 1.06 14.90
N LEU A 99 8.78 0.88 15.96
CA LEU A 99 7.35 1.24 15.94
C LEU A 99 7.10 2.72 15.68
N TYR A 100 8.07 3.60 15.94
CA TYR A 100 7.96 5.04 15.61
C TYR A 100 7.86 5.31 14.11
N ALA A 101 8.23 4.36 13.24
CA ALA A 101 7.99 4.46 11.80
C ALA A 101 6.53 4.17 11.43
N THR A 102 5.77 3.44 12.27
CA THR A 102 4.39 3.02 11.97
C THR A 102 3.44 4.20 11.73
N PRO A 103 3.40 5.24 12.58
CA PRO A 103 2.52 6.40 12.34
C PRO A 103 2.87 7.14 11.05
N ILE A 104 4.17 7.25 10.73
CA ILE A 104 4.64 7.87 9.47
C ILE A 104 4.16 7.04 8.28
N GLY A 105 4.24 5.72 8.36
CA GLY A 105 3.69 4.81 7.36
C GLY A 105 2.18 4.99 7.18
N GLY A 106 1.44 5.10 8.28
CA GLY A 106 -0.01 5.34 8.28
C GLY A 106 -0.40 6.64 7.58
N VAL A 107 0.26 7.76 7.91
CA VAL A 107 0.03 9.06 7.26
C VAL A 107 0.39 9.00 5.76
N THR A 108 1.46 8.29 5.41
CA THR A 108 1.88 8.08 4.02
C THR A 108 0.83 7.29 3.24
N ILE A 109 0.26 6.24 3.84
CA ILE A 109 -0.86 5.47 3.27
C ILE A 109 -2.09 6.36 3.07
N MET A 110 -2.47 7.16 4.07
CA MET A 110 -3.60 8.08 3.96
C MET A 110 -3.40 9.07 2.79
N SER A 111 -2.18 9.60 2.65
CA SER A 111 -1.81 10.48 1.54
C SER A 111 -1.91 9.78 0.18
N SER A 112 -1.61 8.48 0.13
CA SER A 112 -1.76 7.64 -1.08
C SER A 112 -3.22 7.52 -1.52
N TRP A 113 -4.13 7.30 -0.55
CA TRP A 113 -5.58 7.28 -0.79
C TRP A 113 -6.09 8.63 -1.27
N LEU A 114 -5.64 9.73 -0.67
CA LEU A 114 -5.99 11.09 -1.11
C LEU A 114 -5.56 11.35 -2.56
N LEU A 115 -4.34 10.95 -2.94
CA LEU A 115 -3.89 11.04 -4.34
C LEU A 115 -4.72 10.18 -5.30
N LEU A 116 -5.21 9.02 -4.85
CA LEU A 116 -6.09 8.18 -5.67
C LEU A 116 -7.45 8.87 -5.88
N VAL A 117 -8.02 9.49 -4.84
CA VAL A 117 -9.22 10.33 -4.95
C VAL A 117 -9.01 11.48 -5.93
N LEU A 118 -7.89 12.20 -5.81
CA LEU A 118 -7.54 13.31 -6.72
C LEU A 118 -7.38 12.83 -8.16
N THR A 119 -6.82 11.65 -8.37
CA THR A 119 -6.73 11.03 -9.70
C THR A 119 -8.11 10.86 -10.33
N GLY A 120 -9.08 10.33 -9.57
CA GLY A 120 -10.46 10.17 -10.04
C GLY A 120 -11.11 11.51 -10.40
N ILE A 121 -10.95 12.52 -9.55
CA ILE A 121 -11.51 13.87 -9.78
C ILE A 121 -10.90 14.51 -11.05
N VAL A 122 -9.58 14.47 -11.20
CA VAL A 122 -8.88 15.07 -12.35
C VAL A 122 -9.27 14.39 -13.65
N LEU A 123 -9.38 13.07 -13.67
CA LEU A 123 -9.76 12.33 -14.87
C LEU A 123 -11.23 12.58 -15.26
N ARG A 124 -12.14 12.68 -14.29
CA ARG A 124 -13.54 13.05 -14.52
C ARG A 124 -13.65 14.43 -15.18
N ASN A 125 -12.95 15.44 -14.64
CA ASN A 125 -13.02 16.81 -15.15
C ASN A 125 -12.45 16.95 -16.56
N LYS A 126 -11.38 16.19 -16.89
CA LYS A 126 -10.82 16.16 -18.25
C LYS A 126 -11.77 15.57 -19.29
N ASN A 127 -12.60 14.60 -18.90
CA ASN A 127 -13.59 14.01 -19.81
C ASN A 127 -14.76 14.96 -20.09
N HIS A 128 -15.16 15.77 -19.11
CA HIS A 128 -16.24 16.75 -19.29
C HIS A 128 -15.87 17.86 -20.29
N HIS A 129 -14.64 18.36 -20.26
CA HIS A 129 -14.17 19.42 -21.16
C HIS A 129 -13.92 18.94 -22.60
N SER A 130 -13.67 17.65 -22.83
CA SER A 130 -13.49 17.12 -24.18
C SER A 130 -14.79 16.91 -24.95
N GLY A 131 -15.93 16.74 -24.28
CA GLY A 131 -17.23 16.57 -24.93
C GLY A 131 -17.86 17.89 -25.41
N ASP A 132 -17.52 19.01 -24.77
CA ASP A 132 -18.04 20.34 -25.12
C ASP A 132 -17.41 20.86 -26.43
N LYS A 133 -16.12 20.60 -26.64
CA LYS A 133 -15.36 21.03 -27.83
C LYS A 133 -15.69 20.27 -29.12
N SER A 134 -16.47 19.18 -29.09
CA SER A 134 -16.87 18.44 -30.29
C SER A 134 -18.26 18.82 -30.80
N SER A 135 -18.89 19.84 -30.21
CA SER A 135 -20.26 20.30 -30.54
C SER A 135 -20.31 21.62 -31.33
N HIS A 136 -19.16 22.09 -31.81
CA HIS A 136 -18.99 23.25 -32.70
C HIS A 136 -18.13 22.85 -33.89
#